data_AF-A0A951R4I3-F1
#
_entry.id   AF-A0A951R4I3-F1
#
_cell.length_a   1.000
_cell.length_b   1.000
_cell.length_c   1.000
_cell.angle_alpha   90.00
_cell.angle_beta   90.00
_cell.angle_gamma   90.00
#
_symmetry.space_group_name_H-M   'P 1'
#
loop_
_entity.id
_entity.type
_entity.pdbx_description
1 polymer ?
#
loop_
_entity_poly.entity_id
_entity_poly.type
_entity_poly.pdbx_seq_one_letter_code
_entity_poly.pdbx_strand_id
1 'polypeptide(L)'
;MRIKKILSKRGELTTKQLVTIIVIIVSFIIILFLILRLNLGGKTFKEVCHNSVILNSQSGGFSGPLDCTTTSVCISGGGKCQKTNPSSTIKINLRGENPKKEILEAIAKEMVDCWWMFGEGEVKYVSETIFTSKTSCAVCSIIEFDEKIQNSGIVINYRNLYDYLNETPKTSTQTYLDYLYSENDLGIIIELGLFPKLEHIPFNFSKDYSIITGIHNNPIVGFWEDSMYLKPLILESTPESYSSLGCDNILSKSG
;
A
#
# COMPACT_ATOMS: atom_id res chain seq x y z
N MET A 1 75.18 14.63 -2.82
CA MET A 1 73.87 14.33 -2.18
C MET A 1 73.33 15.64 -1.58
N ARG A 2 72.46 16.37 -2.28
CA ARG A 2 71.91 17.67 -1.83
C ARG A 2 70.48 17.48 -1.32
N ILE A 3 70.29 17.66 -0.02
CA ILE A 3 68.98 17.63 0.65
C ILE A 3 68.22 18.91 0.25
N LYS A 4 67.20 18.76 -0.61
CA LYS A 4 66.27 19.85 -0.96
C LYS A 4 65.38 20.14 0.24
N LYS A 5 65.64 21.25 0.91
CA LYS A 5 64.85 21.80 2.03
C LYS A 5 63.48 22.21 1.50
N ILE A 6 62.42 21.50 1.87
CA ILE A 6 61.03 21.88 1.55
C ILE A 6 60.70 23.10 2.42
N LEU A 7 60.80 24.29 1.84
CA LEU A 7 60.39 25.55 2.47
C LEU A 7 58.86 25.57 2.59
N SER A 8 58.38 25.49 3.83
CA SER A 8 57.01 25.78 4.22
C SER A 8 56.63 27.20 3.77
N LYS A 9 55.97 27.31 2.62
CA LYS A 9 55.22 28.52 2.26
C LYS A 9 53.98 28.53 3.14
N ARG A 10 54.00 29.31 4.22
CA ARG A 10 52.80 29.62 4.99
C ARG A 10 51.84 30.34 4.05
N GLY A 11 50.75 29.67 3.67
CA GLY A 11 49.71 30.26 2.86
C GLY A 11 49.11 31.43 3.63
N GLU A 12 49.30 32.65 3.11
CA GLU A 12 48.59 33.82 3.59
C GLU A 12 47.13 33.64 3.17
N LEU A 13 46.34 33.03 4.05
CA LEU A 13 44.89 32.91 3.87
C LEU A 13 44.33 34.33 3.86
N THR A 14 44.17 34.87 2.65
CA THR A 14 43.50 36.16 2.44
C THR A 14 42.17 36.17 3.18
N THR A 15 41.91 37.21 3.96
CA THR A 15 40.69 37.40 4.76
C THR A 15 39.41 37.14 3.95
N LYS A 16 39.45 37.37 2.63
CA LYS A 16 38.37 37.05 1.68
C LYS A 16 38.01 35.56 1.66
N GLN A 17 38.99 34.66 1.66
CA GLN A 17 38.76 33.21 1.65
C GLN A 17 38.07 32.74 2.94
N LEU A 18 38.42 33.34 4.07
CA LEU A 18 37.82 33.01 5.37
C LEU A 18 36.34 33.41 5.41
N VAL A 19 35.99 34.60 4.90
CA VAL A 19 34.60 35.05 4.82
C VAL A 19 33.76 34.14 3.92
N THR A 20 34.28 33.76 2.73
CA THR A 20 33.56 32.86 1.82
C THR A 20 33.28 31.50 2.45
N ILE A 21 34.24 30.93 3.19
CA ILE A 21 34.05 29.64 3.88
C ILE A 21 32.94 29.75 4.93
N ILE A 22 32.90 30.83 5.72
CA ILE A 22 31.86 31.03 6.73
C ILE A 22 30.48 31.11 6.08
N VAL A 23 30.34 31.87 4.98
CA VAL A 23 29.04 32.01 4.28
C VAL A 23 28.55 30.66 3.74
N ILE A 24 29.43 29.85 3.16
CA ILE A 24 29.07 28.51 2.67
C ILE A 24 28.63 27.59 3.80
N ILE A 25 29.38 27.57 4.92
CA ILE A 25 29.04 26.76 6.08
C ILE A 25 27.70 27.17 6.68
N VAL A 26 27.47 28.49 6.86
CA VAL A 26 26.20 29.00 7.39
C VAL A 26 25.03 28.65 6.46
N SER A 27 25.20 28.79 5.13
CA SER A 27 24.17 28.44 4.16
C SER A 27 23.85 26.94 4.18
N PHE A 28 24.87 26.09 4.25
CA PHE A 28 24.70 24.64 4.38
C PHE A 28 23.98 24.25 5.67
N ILE A 29 24.33 24.88 6.80
CA ILE A 29 23.65 24.65 8.08
C ILE A 29 22.19 25.05 8.01
N ILE A 30 21.85 26.19 7.39
CA ILE A 30 20.45 26.62 7.23
C ILE A 30 19.67 25.61 6.38
N ILE A 31 20.23 25.16 5.25
CA ILE A 31 19.58 24.16 4.39
C ILE A 31 19.40 22.83 5.13
N LEU A 32 20.43 22.34 5.82
CA LEU A 32 20.37 21.10 6.58
C LEU A 32 19.33 21.21 7.71
N PHE A 33 19.29 22.35 8.42
CA PHE A 33 18.30 22.62 9.45
C PHE A 33 16.88 22.62 8.87
N LEU A 34 16.66 23.20 7.69
CA LEU A 34 15.37 23.16 7.01
C LEU A 34 15.00 21.72 6.62
N ILE A 35 15.92 20.92 6.08
CA ILE A 35 15.66 19.50 5.74
C ILE A 35 15.28 18.68 6.99
N LEU A 36 15.96 18.91 8.11
CA LEU A 36 15.67 18.24 9.37
C LEU A 36 14.35 18.74 10.00
N ARG A 37 14.06 20.05 9.92
CA ARG A 37 12.81 20.66 10.44
C ARG A 37 11.59 20.32 9.61
N LEU A 38 11.76 20.10 8.31
CA LEU A 38 10.70 19.62 7.43
C LEU A 38 10.23 18.22 7.80
N ASN A 39 10.90 17.58 8.77
CA ASN A 39 10.51 16.30 9.35
C ASN A 39 10.03 15.39 8.23
N LEU A 40 10.97 15.08 7.32
CA LEU A 40 10.89 13.90 6.46
C LEU A 40 10.83 12.68 7.40
N GLY A 41 9.76 12.58 8.19
CA GLY A 41 9.37 11.41 8.92
C GLY A 41 9.46 10.29 7.91
N GLY A 42 10.16 9.22 8.29
CA GLY A 42 10.52 8.15 7.37
C GLY A 42 9.31 7.82 6.53
N LYS A 43 9.39 8.07 5.22
CA LYS A 43 8.27 7.85 4.32
C LYS A 43 7.83 6.40 4.52
N THR A 44 6.56 6.20 4.80
CA THR A 44 6.06 4.84 4.94
C THR A 44 6.16 4.13 3.58
N PHE A 45 6.28 2.81 3.55
CA PHE A 45 6.27 2.05 2.29
C PHE A 45 5.02 2.36 1.45
N LYS A 46 3.89 2.67 2.11
CA LYS A 46 2.63 3.09 1.48
C LYS A 46 2.79 4.42 0.74
N GLU A 47 3.40 5.43 1.36
CA GLU A 47 3.66 6.74 0.73
C GLU A 47 4.69 6.67 -0.39
N VAL A 48 5.72 5.82 -0.26
CA VAL A 48 6.72 5.61 -1.33
C VAL A 48 6.05 5.00 -2.56
N CYS A 49 5.22 3.97 -2.36
CA CYS A 49 4.44 3.36 -3.44
C CYS A 49 3.49 4.36 -4.10
N HIS A 50 2.69 5.09 -3.31
CA HIS A 50 1.76 6.10 -3.84
C HIS A 50 2.51 7.14 -4.70
N ASN A 51 3.59 7.71 -4.19
CA ASN A 51 4.39 8.68 -4.96
C ASN A 51 4.97 8.06 -6.23
N SER A 52 5.42 6.80 -6.19
CA SER A 52 5.93 6.08 -7.36
C SER A 52 4.84 5.86 -8.40
N VAL A 53 3.62 5.48 -7.99
CA VAL A 53 2.44 5.34 -8.86
C VAL A 53 2.10 6.67 -9.54
N ILE A 54 2.02 7.76 -8.78
CA ILE A 54 1.71 9.10 -9.32
C ILE A 54 2.78 9.55 -10.32
N LEU A 55 4.07 9.42 -9.98
CA LEU A 55 5.17 9.77 -10.87
C LEU A 55 5.16 8.92 -12.15
N ASN A 56 4.90 7.62 -12.02
CA ASN A 56 4.84 6.74 -13.17
C ASN A 56 3.67 7.12 -14.08
N SER A 57 2.51 7.45 -13.52
CA SER A 57 1.37 7.92 -14.29
C SER A 57 1.64 9.24 -15.03
N GLN A 58 2.24 10.23 -14.36
CA GLN A 58 2.60 11.51 -15.00
C GLN A 58 3.63 11.36 -16.12
N SER A 59 4.52 10.36 -15.99
CA SER A 59 5.52 10.04 -17.01
C SER A 59 4.98 9.20 -18.17
N GLY A 60 3.69 8.84 -18.21
CA GLY A 60 3.17 7.90 -19.22
C GLY A 60 3.72 6.48 -19.10
N GLY A 61 4.16 6.10 -17.89
CA GLY A 61 4.77 4.80 -17.60
C GLY A 61 6.27 4.69 -17.92
N PHE A 62 6.96 5.80 -18.20
CA PHE A 62 8.40 5.82 -18.50
C PHE A 62 9.30 6.01 -17.26
N SER A 63 8.75 6.22 -16.06
CA SER A 63 9.52 6.50 -14.85
C SER A 63 10.22 5.27 -14.24
N GLY A 64 10.15 4.11 -14.90
CA GLY A 64 10.76 2.86 -14.43
C GLY A 64 9.78 1.99 -13.63
N PRO A 65 10.28 0.93 -12.96
CA PRO A 65 9.43 0.03 -12.17
C PRO A 65 8.85 0.75 -10.95
N LEU A 66 7.62 0.39 -10.58
CA LEU A 66 6.99 0.91 -9.37
C LEU A 66 7.78 0.50 -8.12
N ASP A 67 7.88 1.41 -7.16
CA ASP A 67 8.49 1.14 -5.86
C ASP A 67 7.44 0.79 -4.80
N CYS A 68 6.68 -0.26 -5.12
CA CYS A 68 5.63 -0.79 -4.26
C CYS A 68 6.08 -2.09 -3.62
N THR A 69 6.26 -2.08 -2.31
CA THR A 69 6.61 -3.26 -1.51
C THR A 69 5.37 -3.76 -0.78
N THR A 70 5.09 -5.06 -0.91
CA THR A 70 3.99 -5.70 -0.18
C THR A 70 4.29 -5.68 1.31
N THR A 71 3.40 -5.09 2.11
CA THR A 71 3.56 -5.01 3.56
C THR A 71 2.93 -6.22 4.27
N SER A 72 3.57 -6.73 5.32
CA SER A 72 2.95 -7.73 6.20
C SER A 72 2.26 -7.03 7.37
N VAL A 73 0.98 -7.32 7.57
CA VAL A 73 0.13 -6.73 8.59
C VAL A 73 -0.32 -7.82 9.56
N CYS A 74 0.07 -7.70 10.83
CA CYS A 74 -0.32 -8.63 11.87
C CYS A 74 -1.53 -8.09 12.64
N ILE A 75 -2.69 -8.75 12.53
CA ILE A 75 -3.87 -8.47 13.35
C ILE A 75 -3.79 -9.36 14.61
N SER A 76 -3.54 -8.73 15.76
CA SER A 76 -3.14 -9.41 16.98
C SER A 76 -4.12 -9.20 18.14
N GLY A 77 -4.62 -10.29 18.73
CA GLY A 77 -5.30 -10.30 20.03
C GLY A 77 -4.34 -10.28 21.24
N GLY A 78 -3.09 -9.85 21.03
CA GLY A 78 -2.01 -9.83 22.03
C GLY A 78 -1.14 -11.10 22.05
N GLY A 79 -1.19 -11.92 21.00
CA GLY A 79 -0.28 -13.01 20.70
C GLY A 79 0.84 -12.58 19.73
N LYS A 80 1.55 -13.55 19.17
CA LYS A 80 2.56 -13.32 18.12
C LYS A 80 2.03 -13.84 16.78
N CYS A 81 2.25 -13.09 15.70
CA CYS A 81 2.02 -13.61 14.35
C CYS A 81 3.15 -14.56 13.94
N GLN A 82 2.88 -15.42 12.96
CA GLN A 82 3.83 -16.45 12.51
C GLN A 82 5.04 -15.83 11.82
N LYS A 83 4.86 -14.79 10.99
CA LYS A 83 6.01 -14.12 10.36
C LYS A 83 6.80 -13.32 11.39
N THR A 84 8.13 -13.48 11.32
CA THR A 84 9.06 -13.03 12.38
C THR A 84 9.16 -11.51 12.49
N ASN A 85 8.75 -10.73 11.48
CA ASN A 85 8.79 -9.26 11.50
C ASN A 85 7.68 -8.65 10.63
N PRO A 86 6.44 -8.52 11.12
CA PRO A 86 5.40 -7.82 10.38
C PRO A 86 5.76 -6.33 10.26
N SER A 87 5.45 -5.72 9.11
CA SER A 87 5.68 -4.29 8.86
C SER A 87 4.83 -3.41 9.78
N SER A 88 3.64 -3.89 10.15
CA SER A 88 2.75 -3.25 11.12
C SER A 88 2.01 -4.29 11.97
N THR A 89 1.65 -3.91 13.19
CA THR A 89 0.83 -4.75 14.08
C THR A 89 -0.37 -3.95 14.57
N ILE A 90 -1.57 -4.45 14.26
CA ILE A 90 -2.85 -3.88 14.71
C ILE A 90 -3.31 -4.69 15.91
N LYS A 91 -3.41 -4.05 17.07
CA LYS A 91 -3.84 -4.70 18.31
C LYS A 91 -5.36 -4.67 18.43
N ILE A 92 -5.95 -5.84 18.65
CA ILE A 92 -7.38 -6.05 18.83
C ILE A 92 -7.66 -6.38 20.29
N ASN A 93 -8.64 -5.71 20.89
CA ASN A 93 -9.09 -6.02 22.24
C ASN A 93 -10.11 -7.16 22.22
N LEU A 94 -9.63 -8.40 22.34
CA LEU A 94 -10.50 -9.59 22.40
C LEU A 94 -11.50 -9.59 23.57
N ARG A 95 -11.28 -8.77 24.61
CA ARG A 95 -12.21 -8.62 25.75
C ARG A 95 -13.12 -7.40 25.62
N GLY A 96 -12.99 -6.64 24.54
CA GLY A 96 -13.80 -5.46 24.26
C GLY A 96 -15.24 -5.81 23.88
N GLU A 97 -16.06 -4.78 23.72
CA GLU A 97 -17.48 -4.94 23.39
C GLU A 97 -17.71 -5.56 22.01
N ASN A 98 -16.81 -5.32 21.05
CA ASN A 98 -16.99 -5.81 19.68
C ASN A 98 -15.66 -6.10 18.95
N PRO A 99 -14.93 -7.16 19.33
CA PRO A 99 -13.66 -7.53 18.69
C PRO A 99 -13.84 -7.88 17.21
N LYS A 100 -15.01 -8.40 16.82
CA LYS A 100 -15.36 -8.65 15.42
C LYS A 100 -15.31 -7.37 14.59
N LYS A 101 -15.90 -6.28 15.09
CA LYS A 101 -15.89 -4.97 14.43
C LYS A 101 -14.47 -4.41 14.30
N GLU A 102 -13.64 -4.55 15.34
CA GLU A 102 -12.24 -4.09 15.29
C GLU A 102 -11.42 -4.83 14.21
N ILE A 103 -11.64 -6.14 14.04
CA ILE A 103 -10.99 -6.93 12.98
C ILE A 103 -11.45 -6.47 11.59
N LEU A 104 -12.76 -6.29 11.41
CA LEU A 104 -13.32 -5.80 10.14
C LEU A 104 -12.82 -4.40 9.79
N GLU A 105 -12.71 -3.52 10.78
CA GLU A 105 -12.14 -2.18 10.63
C GLU A 105 -10.67 -2.23 10.18
N ALA A 106 -9.87 -3.11 10.78
CA ALA A 106 -8.47 -3.29 10.40
C ALA A 106 -8.34 -3.72 8.94
N ILE A 107 -9.15 -4.68 8.50
CA ILE A 107 -9.18 -5.14 7.10
C ILE A 107 -9.63 -4.01 6.16
N ALA A 108 -10.72 -3.31 6.49
CA ALA A 108 -11.26 -2.21 5.69
C ALA A 108 -10.26 -1.07 5.49
N LYS A 109 -9.51 -0.71 6.55
CA LYS A 109 -8.45 0.31 6.46
C LYS A 109 -7.33 -0.10 5.52
N GLU A 110 -6.89 -1.35 5.57
CA GLU A 110 -5.87 -1.83 4.64
C GLU A 110 -6.36 -1.88 3.18
N MET A 111 -7.66 -2.14 2.95
CA MET A 111 -8.27 -2.05 1.61
C MET A 111 -8.29 -0.60 1.10
N VAL A 112 -8.66 0.35 1.96
CA VAL A 112 -8.62 1.79 1.64
C VAL A 112 -7.22 2.26 1.34
N ASP A 113 -6.25 1.89 2.16
CA ASP A 113 -4.85 2.25 1.96
C ASP A 113 -4.34 1.68 0.63
N CYS A 114 -4.70 0.44 0.30
CA CYS A 114 -4.40 -0.16 -1.00
C CYS A 114 -5.00 0.63 -2.16
N TRP A 115 -6.27 1.06 -2.06
CA TRP A 115 -6.90 1.88 -3.10
C TRP A 115 -6.19 3.22 -3.30
N TRP A 116 -5.91 3.89 -2.20
CA TRP A 116 -5.22 5.17 -2.19
C TRP A 116 -3.80 5.05 -2.76
N MET A 117 -3.06 4.00 -2.39
CA MET A 117 -1.71 3.75 -2.91
C MET A 117 -1.65 3.68 -4.43
N PHE A 118 -2.72 3.17 -5.07
CA PHE A 118 -2.81 3.05 -6.52
C PHE A 118 -3.60 4.18 -7.19
N GLY A 119 -3.80 5.29 -6.46
CA GLY A 119 -4.38 6.53 -6.97
C GLY A 119 -5.87 6.43 -7.28
N GLU A 120 -6.60 5.59 -6.56
CA GLU A 120 -8.06 5.61 -6.46
C GLU A 120 -8.82 5.46 -7.80
N GLY A 121 -8.16 4.87 -8.81
CA GLY A 121 -8.71 4.72 -10.15
C GLY A 121 -8.63 5.97 -11.03
N GLU A 122 -7.90 7.01 -10.59
CA GLU A 122 -7.73 8.25 -11.34
C GLU A 122 -6.43 8.27 -12.17
N VAL A 123 -5.49 7.36 -11.88
CA VAL A 123 -4.14 7.40 -12.46
C VAL A 123 -3.79 6.13 -13.23
N LYS A 124 -3.35 6.30 -14.47
CA LYS A 124 -2.85 5.20 -15.30
C LYS A 124 -1.36 4.99 -15.04
N TYR A 125 -1.03 4.06 -14.16
CA TYR A 125 0.35 3.78 -13.74
C TYR A 125 1.02 2.62 -14.48
N VAL A 126 0.37 2.02 -15.49
CA VAL A 126 0.95 0.99 -16.37
C VAL A 126 1.04 1.55 -17.79
N SER A 127 2.20 1.40 -18.44
CA SER A 127 2.42 1.91 -19.80
C SER A 127 1.62 1.10 -20.82
N GLU A 128 0.96 1.80 -21.75
CA GLU A 128 0.26 1.21 -22.91
C GLU A 128 1.21 0.45 -23.85
N THR A 129 2.52 0.76 -23.79
CA THR A 129 3.54 0.12 -24.65
C THR A 129 3.76 -1.37 -24.33
N ILE A 130 3.28 -1.84 -23.17
CA ILE A 130 3.23 -3.27 -22.86
C ILE A 130 1.97 -3.85 -23.51
N PHE A 131 1.99 -3.98 -24.85
CA PHE A 131 0.92 -4.49 -25.72
C PHE A 131 0.49 -5.95 -25.45
N THR A 132 0.92 -6.56 -24.36
CA THR A 132 0.39 -7.87 -23.93
C THR A 132 -0.90 -7.60 -23.16
N SER A 133 -2.01 -8.15 -23.65
CA SER A 133 -3.40 -8.08 -23.18
C SER A 133 -3.64 -8.56 -21.74
N LYS A 134 -2.89 -8.04 -20.78
CA LYS A 134 -2.70 -8.63 -19.46
C LYS A 134 -3.20 -7.72 -18.35
N THR A 135 -3.77 -8.31 -17.32
CA THR A 135 -4.14 -7.59 -16.10
C THR A 135 -2.90 -7.46 -15.23
N SER A 136 -2.57 -6.22 -14.85
CA SER A 136 -1.47 -5.96 -13.92
C SER A 136 -2.07 -5.77 -12.53
N CYS A 137 -1.72 -6.64 -11.60
CA CYS A 137 -2.20 -6.59 -10.23
C CYS A 137 -1.07 -6.17 -9.29
N ALA A 138 -1.44 -5.65 -8.12
CA ALA A 138 -0.50 -5.31 -7.07
C ALA A 138 -1.03 -5.82 -5.73
N VAL A 139 -0.19 -6.55 -5.00
CA VAL A 139 -0.49 -7.00 -3.64
C VAL A 139 -0.01 -5.91 -2.69
N CYS A 140 -0.95 -5.16 -2.13
CA CYS A 140 -0.67 -4.04 -1.24
C CYS A 140 -0.18 -4.54 0.12
N SER A 141 -0.92 -5.49 0.70
CA SER A 141 -0.61 -6.06 2.01
C SER A 141 -0.99 -7.53 2.11
N ILE A 142 -0.30 -8.23 3.01
CA ILE A 142 -0.61 -9.58 3.45
C ILE A 142 -1.01 -9.50 4.92
N ILE A 143 -2.26 -9.84 5.21
CA ILE A 143 -2.85 -9.89 6.54
C ILE A 143 -2.63 -11.27 7.13
N GLU A 144 -2.09 -11.28 8.34
CA GLU A 144 -1.95 -12.44 9.20
C GLU A 144 -2.74 -12.23 10.49
N PHE A 145 -3.33 -13.30 11.01
CA PHE A 145 -4.00 -13.30 12.30
C PHE A 145 -3.16 -14.05 13.33
N ASP A 146 -2.99 -13.50 14.52
CA ASP A 146 -2.26 -14.19 15.57
C ASP A 146 -3.05 -15.40 16.15
N GLU A 147 -2.34 -16.25 16.87
CA GLU A 147 -2.92 -17.47 17.47
C GLU A 147 -4.10 -17.18 18.42
N LYS A 148 -4.16 -16.00 19.05
CA LYS A 148 -5.25 -15.66 19.95
C LYS A 148 -6.52 -15.33 19.17
N ILE A 149 -6.42 -14.62 18.05
CA ILE A 149 -7.53 -14.41 17.12
C ILE A 149 -7.98 -15.76 16.56
N GLN A 150 -7.05 -16.60 16.11
CA GLN A 150 -7.36 -17.92 15.56
C GLN A 150 -8.15 -18.81 16.54
N ASN A 151 -7.79 -18.77 17.83
CA ASN A 151 -8.42 -19.58 18.87
C ASN A 151 -9.61 -18.88 19.58
N SER A 152 -9.99 -17.67 19.18
CA SER A 152 -11.03 -16.88 19.86
C SER A 152 -12.46 -17.39 19.63
N GLY A 153 -12.68 -18.24 18.61
CA GLY A 153 -14.01 -18.66 18.17
C GLY A 153 -14.79 -17.58 17.41
N ILE A 154 -14.17 -16.43 17.11
CA ILE A 154 -14.77 -15.40 16.27
C ILE A 154 -14.88 -15.93 14.85
N VAL A 155 -16.10 -15.85 14.28
CA VAL A 155 -16.35 -16.19 12.89
C VAL A 155 -16.68 -14.92 12.11
N ILE A 156 -15.88 -14.66 11.07
CA ILE A 156 -16.08 -13.60 10.09
C ILE A 156 -16.22 -14.28 8.73
N ASN A 157 -17.17 -13.86 7.92
CA ASN A 157 -17.28 -14.23 6.51
C ASN A 157 -17.22 -12.97 5.64
N TYR A 158 -17.16 -13.17 4.32
CA TYR A 158 -17.16 -12.08 3.37
C TYR A 158 -18.38 -11.16 3.53
N ARG A 159 -19.57 -11.72 3.73
CA ARG A 159 -20.79 -10.93 3.98
C ARG A 159 -20.60 -9.94 5.13
N ASN A 160 -20.04 -10.38 6.25
CA ASN A 160 -19.79 -9.50 7.40
C ASN A 160 -18.84 -8.35 7.09
N LEU A 161 -17.82 -8.59 6.26
CA LEU A 161 -16.92 -7.53 5.82
C LEU A 161 -17.66 -6.52 4.95
N TYR A 162 -18.43 -6.98 3.96
CA TYR A 162 -19.18 -6.10 3.07
C TYR A 162 -20.30 -5.33 3.77
N ASP A 163 -21.04 -5.97 4.68
CA ASP A 163 -21.99 -5.30 5.55
C ASP A 163 -21.30 -4.18 6.34
N TYR A 164 -20.11 -4.46 6.91
CA TYR A 164 -19.31 -3.46 7.61
C TYR A 164 -18.87 -2.31 6.69
N LEU A 165 -18.41 -2.60 5.47
CA LEU A 165 -18.00 -1.58 4.50
C LEU A 165 -19.18 -0.67 4.12
N ASN A 166 -20.38 -1.25 3.99
CA ASN A 166 -21.60 -0.55 3.62
C ASN A 166 -22.15 0.31 4.77
N GLU A 167 -22.16 -0.21 5.99
CA GLU A 167 -22.77 0.46 7.15
C GLU A 167 -21.82 1.49 7.81
N THR A 168 -20.52 1.37 7.60
CA THR A 168 -19.53 2.20 8.30
C THR A 168 -19.16 3.44 7.47
N PRO A 169 -19.33 4.67 8.01
CA PRO A 169 -18.88 5.87 7.35
C PRO A 169 -17.34 5.92 7.29
N LYS A 170 -16.79 6.17 6.10
CA LYS A 170 -15.37 6.54 5.93
C LYS A 170 -15.17 8.04 6.11
N THR A 171 -16.10 8.85 5.63
CA THR A 171 -16.20 10.29 5.88
C THR A 171 -17.62 10.63 6.33
N SER A 172 -17.93 11.90 6.55
CA SER A 172 -19.31 12.33 6.87
C SER A 172 -20.30 12.12 5.71
N THR A 173 -19.82 11.89 4.49
CA THR A 173 -20.66 11.81 3.28
C THR A 173 -20.61 10.47 2.58
N GLN A 174 -19.58 9.65 2.82
CA GLN A 174 -19.37 8.38 2.11
C GLN A 174 -19.03 7.23 3.07
N THR A 175 -19.50 6.04 2.72
CA THR A 175 -19.17 4.78 3.41
C THR A 175 -17.85 4.23 2.89
N TYR A 176 -17.33 3.17 3.51
CA TYR A 176 -16.17 2.48 2.95
C TYR A 176 -16.50 1.82 1.60
N LEU A 177 -17.70 1.25 1.47
CA LEU A 177 -18.14 0.60 0.22
C LEU A 177 -18.23 1.63 -0.92
N ASP A 178 -18.86 2.77 -0.66
CA ASP A 178 -19.00 3.87 -1.62
C ASP A 178 -17.63 4.35 -2.10
N TYR A 179 -16.70 4.56 -1.18
CA TYR A 179 -15.35 5.00 -1.54
C TYR A 179 -14.57 3.97 -2.36
N LEU A 180 -14.65 2.69 -2.00
CA LEU A 180 -13.88 1.63 -2.66
C LEU A 180 -14.46 1.29 -4.04
N TYR A 181 -15.78 1.15 -4.12
CA TYR A 181 -16.46 0.58 -5.28
C TYR A 181 -17.29 1.58 -6.07
N SER A 182 -17.43 2.81 -5.58
CA SER A 182 -18.34 3.83 -6.14
C SER A 182 -19.79 3.36 -6.14
N GLU A 183 -20.13 2.48 -5.18
CA GLU A 183 -21.44 1.85 -5.05
C GLU A 183 -21.90 1.78 -3.61
N ASN A 184 -23.20 2.00 -3.43
CA ASN A 184 -23.87 1.95 -2.12
C ASN A 184 -24.81 0.74 -1.98
N ASP A 185 -24.96 -0.06 -3.04
CA ASP A 185 -25.82 -1.23 -3.05
C ASP A 185 -24.99 -2.52 -3.19
N LEU A 186 -24.96 -3.30 -2.11
CA LEU A 186 -24.32 -4.61 -2.09
C LEU A 186 -24.94 -5.58 -3.11
N GLY A 187 -26.23 -5.42 -3.44
CA GLY A 187 -26.91 -6.23 -4.44
C GLY A 187 -26.25 -6.12 -5.82
N ILE A 188 -25.90 -4.90 -6.24
CA ILE A 188 -25.23 -4.64 -7.53
C ILE A 188 -23.85 -5.31 -7.55
N ILE A 189 -23.09 -5.18 -6.46
CA ILE A 189 -21.76 -5.78 -6.34
C ILE A 189 -21.81 -7.32 -6.43
N ILE A 190 -22.85 -7.93 -5.85
CA ILE A 190 -23.09 -9.38 -5.94
C ILE A 190 -23.52 -9.77 -7.36
N GLU A 191 -24.43 -9.01 -7.98
CA GLU A 191 -24.95 -9.25 -9.33
C GLU A 191 -23.89 -9.13 -10.42
N LEU A 192 -22.93 -8.22 -10.26
CA LEU A 192 -21.78 -8.06 -11.16
C LEU A 192 -20.84 -9.28 -11.16
N GLY A 193 -21.15 -10.32 -10.40
CA GLY A 193 -20.40 -11.57 -10.43
C GLY A 193 -19.03 -11.46 -9.79
N LEU A 194 -18.75 -10.35 -9.10
CA LEU A 194 -17.49 -10.16 -8.39
C LEU A 194 -17.37 -11.13 -7.21
N PHE A 195 -18.49 -11.61 -6.65
CA PHE A 195 -18.50 -12.41 -5.40
C PHE A 195 -19.49 -13.59 -5.25
N PRO A 196 -20.18 -14.13 -6.29
CA PRO A 196 -21.38 -14.97 -6.12
C PRO A 196 -21.14 -16.36 -5.50
N LYS A 197 -19.94 -16.66 -4.99
CA LYS A 197 -19.63 -17.93 -4.30
C LYS A 197 -18.93 -17.77 -2.94
N LEU A 198 -18.57 -16.56 -2.52
CA LEU A 198 -17.77 -16.36 -1.30
C LEU A 198 -18.58 -15.90 -0.09
N GLU A 199 -19.84 -15.50 -0.29
CA GLU A 199 -20.64 -14.83 0.73
C GLU A 199 -20.76 -15.60 2.07
N HIS A 200 -20.91 -16.91 1.99
CA HIS A 200 -21.04 -17.79 3.14
C HIS A 200 -19.73 -18.47 3.55
N ILE A 201 -18.63 -18.21 2.84
CA ILE A 201 -17.34 -18.82 3.15
C ILE A 201 -16.72 -18.05 4.32
N PRO A 202 -16.51 -18.70 5.48
CA PRO A 202 -15.86 -18.07 6.62
C PRO A 202 -14.36 -17.86 6.33
N PHE A 203 -13.81 -16.78 6.87
CA PHE A 203 -12.38 -16.55 6.88
C PHE A 203 -11.75 -17.60 7.77
N ASN A 204 -10.84 -18.38 7.19
CA ASN A 204 -9.92 -19.23 7.95
C ASN A 204 -8.76 -18.38 8.46
N PHE A 205 -8.80 -17.97 9.74
CA PHE A 205 -7.74 -17.13 10.34
C PHE A 205 -6.38 -17.81 10.45
N SER A 206 -6.28 -19.12 10.20
CA SER A 206 -4.98 -19.81 10.09
C SER A 206 -4.33 -19.63 8.72
N LYS A 207 -4.97 -18.90 7.80
CA LYS A 207 -4.43 -18.56 6.48
C LYS A 207 -4.05 -17.08 6.41
N ASP A 208 -3.13 -16.80 5.52
CA ASP A 208 -2.75 -15.45 5.14
C ASP A 208 -3.72 -14.92 4.08
N TYR A 209 -4.08 -13.64 4.16
CA TYR A 209 -4.96 -13.00 3.18
C TYR A 209 -4.24 -11.84 2.51
N SER A 210 -4.35 -11.74 1.20
CA SER A 210 -3.80 -10.63 0.43
C SER A 210 -4.87 -9.62 0.07
N ILE A 211 -4.54 -8.34 0.25
CA ILE A 211 -5.29 -7.24 -0.33
C ILE A 211 -4.65 -6.89 -1.67
N ILE A 212 -5.41 -7.08 -2.74
CA ILE A 212 -4.96 -6.90 -4.12
C ILE A 212 -5.78 -5.83 -4.81
N THR A 213 -5.15 -5.05 -5.68
CA THR A 213 -5.81 -4.17 -6.66
C THR A 213 -5.11 -4.32 -8.00
N GLY A 214 -5.57 -3.64 -9.05
CA GLY A 214 -4.93 -3.75 -10.35
C GLY A 214 -5.53 -2.86 -11.42
N ILE A 215 -5.03 -3.03 -12.63
CA ILE A 215 -5.47 -2.32 -13.83
C ILE A 215 -5.51 -3.29 -15.01
N HIS A 216 -6.59 -3.21 -15.80
CA HIS A 216 -6.77 -3.94 -17.03
C HIS A 216 -6.25 -3.09 -18.21
N ASN A 217 -5.27 -3.62 -18.94
CA ASN A 217 -4.66 -2.88 -20.07
C ASN A 217 -5.55 -2.84 -21.33
N ASN A 218 -6.55 -3.71 -21.42
CA ASN A 218 -7.50 -3.72 -22.53
C ASN A 218 -8.89 -4.05 -21.98
N PRO A 219 -9.77 -3.06 -21.75
CA PRO A 219 -11.14 -3.36 -21.36
C PRO A 219 -11.77 -4.21 -22.46
N ILE A 220 -12.31 -5.37 -22.10
CA ILE A 220 -13.06 -6.19 -23.05
C ILE A 220 -14.24 -5.34 -23.54
N VAL A 221 -14.20 -4.96 -24.81
CA VAL A 221 -15.24 -4.17 -25.47
C VAL A 221 -16.59 -4.86 -25.25
N GLY A 222 -17.47 -4.22 -24.45
CA GLY A 222 -18.86 -4.65 -24.25
C GLY A 222 -19.25 -5.24 -22.89
N PHE A 223 -18.35 -5.37 -21.90
CA PHE A 223 -18.74 -5.86 -20.55
C PHE A 223 -18.21 -5.05 -19.36
N TRP A 224 -17.22 -4.17 -19.53
CA TRP A 224 -16.59 -3.41 -18.44
C TRP A 224 -16.10 -2.02 -18.89
N GLU A 225 -16.91 -1.31 -19.68
CA GLU A 225 -16.48 -0.05 -20.33
C GLU A 225 -16.13 1.05 -19.31
N ASP A 226 -16.62 0.94 -18.06
CA ASP A 226 -16.45 1.97 -17.03
C ASP A 226 -15.37 1.70 -15.97
N SER A 227 -14.77 0.50 -15.89
CA SER A 227 -13.74 0.23 -14.86
C SER A 227 -12.47 -0.42 -15.43
N MET A 228 -11.56 0.43 -15.91
CA MET A 228 -10.18 0.05 -16.23
C MET A 228 -9.42 -0.53 -15.01
N TYR A 229 -9.96 -0.40 -13.80
CA TYR A 229 -9.29 -0.72 -12.55
C TYR A 229 -9.98 -1.86 -11.80
N LEU A 230 -9.17 -2.80 -11.33
CA LEU A 230 -9.57 -3.82 -10.37
C LEU A 230 -9.59 -3.16 -8.98
N LYS A 231 -10.81 -2.91 -8.47
CA LYS A 231 -11.03 -2.39 -7.11
C LYS A 231 -10.39 -3.32 -6.05
N PRO A 232 -10.05 -2.82 -4.84
CA PRO A 232 -9.34 -3.63 -3.87
C PRO A 232 -10.15 -4.83 -3.39
N LEU A 233 -9.57 -6.03 -3.47
CA LEU A 233 -10.17 -7.28 -3.04
C LEU A 233 -9.33 -7.93 -1.94
N ILE A 234 -9.97 -8.70 -1.07
CA ILE A 234 -9.30 -9.57 -0.10
C ILE A 234 -9.52 -11.05 -0.45
N LEU A 235 -8.44 -11.82 -0.51
CA LEU A 235 -8.45 -13.25 -0.84
C LEU A 235 -7.35 -13.99 -0.11
N GLU A 236 -7.44 -15.32 -0.02
CA GLU A 236 -6.36 -16.14 0.50
C GLU A 236 -5.08 -15.91 -0.31
N SER A 237 -3.93 -15.78 0.36
CA SER A 237 -2.64 -15.43 -0.25
C SER A 237 -2.02 -16.65 -0.95
N THR A 238 -2.67 -17.15 -2.01
CA THR A 238 -2.20 -18.29 -2.81
C THR A 238 -2.07 -17.94 -4.29
N PRO A 239 -1.15 -18.58 -5.03
CA PRO A 239 -1.00 -18.37 -6.48
C PRO A 239 -2.28 -18.63 -7.28
N GLU A 240 -3.10 -19.60 -6.86
CA GLU A 240 -4.37 -19.94 -7.52
C GLU A 240 -5.38 -18.80 -7.38
N SER A 241 -5.39 -18.13 -6.23
CA SER A 241 -6.28 -17.01 -5.94
C SER A 241 -5.92 -15.77 -6.77
N TYR A 242 -4.64 -15.56 -7.08
CA TYR A 242 -4.24 -14.49 -8.03
C TYR A 242 -4.55 -14.87 -9.48
N SER A 243 -4.34 -16.14 -9.83
CA SER A 243 -4.61 -16.63 -11.18
C SER A 243 -6.09 -16.58 -11.53
N SER A 244 -6.98 -16.81 -10.56
CA SER A 244 -8.44 -16.73 -10.77
C SER A 244 -8.93 -15.30 -11.03
N LEU A 245 -8.16 -14.29 -10.63
CA LEU A 245 -8.40 -12.87 -10.97
C LEU A 245 -7.82 -12.47 -12.33
N GLY A 246 -7.17 -13.40 -13.05
CA GLY A 246 -6.49 -13.10 -14.30
C GLY A 246 -5.26 -12.20 -14.11
N CYS A 247 -4.66 -12.17 -12.91
CA CYS A 247 -3.46 -11.40 -12.63
C CYS A 247 -2.25 -12.05 -13.30
N ASP A 248 -1.90 -11.59 -14.49
CA ASP A 248 -0.75 -12.12 -15.23
C ASP A 248 0.59 -11.60 -14.71
N ASN A 249 0.59 -10.39 -14.14
CA ASN A 249 1.78 -9.72 -13.63
C ASN A 249 1.49 -9.13 -12.25
N ILE A 250 2.34 -9.43 -11.28
CA ILE A 250 2.32 -8.80 -9.95
C ILE A 250 3.35 -7.67 -9.95
N LEU A 251 2.88 -6.44 -9.74
CA LEU A 251 3.70 -5.22 -9.75
C LEU A 251 4.43 -4.97 -8.43
N SER A 252 3.93 -5.53 -7.33
CA SER A 252 4.51 -5.35 -6.02
C SER A 252 5.69 -6.29 -5.77
N LYS A 253 6.73 -5.79 -5.10
CA LYS A 253 7.88 -6.56 -4.65
C LYS A 253 7.57 -7.23 -3.31
N SER A 254 8.09 -8.43 -3.09
CA SER A 254 8.07 -9.04 -1.76
C SER A 254 8.93 -8.21 -0.80
N GLY A 255 8.33 -7.77 0.31
CA GLY A 255 9.01 -7.05 1.39
C GLY A 255 9.83 -7.94 2.32
#